data_AF-A0A3W4S4W7-F1
#
_entry.id   AF-A0A3W4S4W7-F1
#
_cell.length_a   1.000
_cell.length_b   1.000
_cell.length_c   1.000
_cell.angle_alpha   90.00
_cell.angle_beta   90.00
_cell.angle_gamma   90.00
#
_symmetry.space_group_name_H-M   'P 1'
#
loop_
_entity.id
_entity.type
_entity.pdbx_description
1 polymer ?
#
loop_
_entity_poly.entity_id
_entity_poly.type
_entity_poly.pdbx_seq_one_letter_code
_entity_poly.pdbx_strand_id
1 'polypeptide(L)' 'MNSLTTHYRRSQLIALPVPGGKAKVEYCYAVNVPGGRVIVTHSFAEWAVGDFNRQKETVLCDKLTAGSKITTE' A
#
# COMPACT_ATOMS: atom_id res chain seq x y z
N MET A 1 3.91 32.30 -11.22
CA MET A 1 4.58 30.99 -10.99
C MET A 1 3.60 30.13 -10.24
N ASN A 2 2.93 29.20 -10.94
CA ASN A 2 1.89 28.36 -10.34
C ASN A 2 2.57 27.14 -9.74
N SER A 3 2.79 27.14 -8.43
CA SER A 3 3.24 25.96 -7.70
C SER A 3 2.12 24.93 -7.76
N LEU A 4 2.18 24.02 -8.74
CA LEU A 4 1.36 22.83 -8.78
C LEU A 4 1.91 21.94 -7.66
N THR A 5 1.28 21.96 -6.48
CA THR A 5 1.55 20.98 -5.43
C THR A 5 1.13 19.62 -5.95
N THR A 6 2.02 18.95 -6.67
CA THR A 6 1.87 17.54 -6.97
C THR A 6 1.91 16.85 -5.61
N HIS A 7 0.78 16.31 -5.17
CA HIS A 7 0.75 15.45 -4.00
C HIS A 7 1.67 14.28 -4.29
N TYR A 8 2.90 14.39 -3.80
CA TYR A 8 3.94 13.42 -4.02
C TYR A 8 3.55 12.16 -3.25
N ARG A 9 2.80 11.28 -3.90
CA ARG A 9 2.36 9.99 -3.35
C ARG A 9 3.52 9.02 -3.40
N ARG A 10 4.46 9.16 -2.48
CA ARG A 10 5.43 8.08 -2.21
C ARG A 10 4.67 6.92 -1.56
N SER A 11 4.93 5.70 -2.03
CA SER A 11 4.44 4.50 -1.36
C SER A 11 4.90 4.51 0.09
N GLN A 12 3.97 4.24 1.01
CA GLN A 12 4.29 4.18 2.44
C GLN A 12 5.20 2.98 2.75
N LEU A 13 4.97 1.84 2.11
CA LEU A 13 5.80 0.65 2.18
C LEU A 13 6.88 0.67 1.08
N ILE A 14 8.12 0.33 1.44
CA ILE A 14 9.31 0.32 0.59
C ILE A 14 10.03 -1.02 0.74
N ALA A 15 10.47 -1.61 -0.37
CA ALA A 15 11.44 -2.70 -0.36
C ALA A 15 12.86 -2.11 -0.33
N LEU A 16 13.68 -2.52 0.65
CA LEU A 16 15.06 -2.06 0.76
C LEU A 16 15.96 -2.86 -0.20
N PRO A 17 17.04 -2.23 -0.70
CA PRO A 17 18.02 -2.95 -1.51
C PRO A 17 18.68 -4.04 -0.67
N VAL A 18 18.73 -5.26 -1.21
CA VAL A 18 19.40 -6.39 -0.57
C VAL A 18 20.77 -6.57 -1.23
N PRO A 19 21.88 -6.62 -0.45
CA PRO A 19 23.19 -6.94 -1.01
C PRO A 19 23.17 -8.36 -1.59
N GLY A 20 23.63 -8.51 -2.84
CA GLY A 20 23.69 -9.80 -3.50
C GLY A 20 24.69 -10.77 -2.86
N GLY A 21 24.50 -12.07 -3.05
CA GLY A 21 25.40 -13.11 -2.54
C GLY A 21 24.76 -14.51 -2.52
N LYS A 22 25.47 -15.51 -2.00
CA LYS A 22 24.96 -16.89 -1.81
C LYS A 22 24.07 -17.05 -0.57
N ALA A 23 24.00 -16.03 0.29
CA ALA A 23 23.20 -16.08 1.51
C ALA A 23 21.70 -16.02 1.17
N LYS A 24 20.87 -16.65 2.02
CA LYS A 24 19.41 -16.54 1.91
C LYS A 24 19.03 -15.06 2.05
N VAL A 25 18.33 -14.54 1.05
CA VAL A 25 17.82 -13.16 1.07
C VAL A 25 16.70 -13.07 2.08
N GLU A 26 16.93 -12.31 3.16
CA GLU A 26 15.85 -11.79 3.98
C GLU A 26 15.35 -10.51 3.31
N TYR A 27 14.07 -10.48 2.94
CA TYR A 27 13.45 -9.29 2.36
C TYR A 27 13.33 -8.21 3.45
N CYS A 28 14.16 -7.17 3.34
CA CYS A 28 14.11 -6.03 4.24
C CYS A 28 13.07 -5.02 3.73
N TYR A 29 11.93 -4.91 4.40
CA TYR A 29 10.94 -3.87 4.10
C TYR A 29 11.10 -2.69 5.06
N ALA A 30 10.67 -1.51 4.64
CA ALA A 30 10.59 -0.35 5.51
C ALA A 30 9.32 0.45 5.24
N VAL A 31 8.85 1.16 6.27
CA VAL A 31 7.74 2.11 6.15
C VAL A 31 8.24 3.53 6.35
N ASN A 32 7.72 4.48 5.56
CA ASN A 32 7.93 5.90 5.80
C ASN A 32 7.10 6.34 7.02
N VAL A 33 7.76 6.88 8.04
CA VAL A 33 7.13 7.46 9.22
C VAL A 33 7.56 8.92 9.36
N PRO A 34 6.83 9.76 10.12
CA PRO A 34 7.35 11.08 10.49
C PRO A 34 8.74 10.94 11.12
N GLY A 35 9.73 11.63 10.57
CA GLY A 35 11.12 11.56 11.02
C GLY A 35 12.01 10.52 10.34
N GLY A 36 11.49 9.68 9.43
CA GLY A 36 12.36 8.81 8.61
C GLY A 36 11.71 7.51 8.14
N ARG A 37 12.47 6.42 8.26
CA ARG A 37 12.05 5.08 7.83
C ARG A 37 12.27 4.08 8.96
N VAL A 38 11.32 3.18 9.13
CA VAL A 38 11.39 2.09 10.11
C VAL A 38 11.41 0.78 9.35
N ILE A 39 12.38 -0.09 9.66
CA ILE A 39 12.46 -1.44 9.08
C ILE A 39 11.35 -2.30 9.68
N VAL A 40 10.68 -3.06 8.83
CA VAL A 40 9.57 -3.95 9.23
C VAL A 40 9.80 -5.36 8.70
N THR A 41 9.16 -6.33 9.34
CA THR A 41 9.24 -7.74 8.96
C THR A 41 8.44 -8.02 7.69
N HIS A 42 8.72 -9.16 7.05
CA HIS A 42 7.94 -9.62 5.89
C HIS A 42 6.46 -9.83 6.23
N SER A 43 6.16 -10.46 7.38
CA SER A 43 4.78 -10.68 7.82
C SER A 43 3.99 -9.38 8.01
N PHE A 44 4.65 -8.32 8.47
CA PHE A 44 4.02 -7.00 8.53
C PHE A 44 3.70 -6.46 7.14
N ALA A 45 4.63 -6.60 6.19
CA ALA A 45 4.43 -6.18 4.81
C ALA A 45 3.27 -6.93 4.14
N GLU A 46 3.17 -8.25 4.34
CA GLU A 46 2.08 -9.07 3.82
C GLU A 46 0.72 -8.62 4.39
N TRP A 47 0.63 -8.41 5.70
CA TRP A 47 -0.59 -7.90 6.33
C TRP A 47 -0.98 -6.52 5.78
N ALA A 48 -0.03 -5.59 5.70
CA ALA A 48 -0.31 -4.22 5.25
C ALA A 48 -0.78 -4.17 3.78
N VAL A 49 -0.20 -5.00 2.91
CA VAL A 49 -0.63 -5.12 1.51
C VAL A 49 -2.00 -5.78 1.41
N GLY A 50 -2.24 -6.84 2.21
CA GLY A 50 -3.53 -7.52 2.27
C GLY A 50 -4.66 -6.60 2.69
N ASP A 51 -4.45 -5.79 3.73
CA ASP A 51 -5.44 -4.82 4.22
C ASP A 51 -5.75 -3.74 3.16
N PHE A 52 -4.72 -3.21 2.50
CA PHE A 52 -4.89 -2.25 1.41
C PHE A 52 -5.73 -2.81 0.25
N ASN A 53 -5.46 -4.06 -0.15
CA ASN A 53 -6.23 -4.70 -1.22
C ASN A 53 -7.69 -4.92 -0.82
N ARG A 54 -7.95 -5.35 0.42
CA ARG A 54 -9.31 -5.54 0.95
C ARG A 54 -10.10 -4.22 1.01
N GLN A 55 -9.45 -3.12 1.40
CA GLN A 55 -10.07 -1.80 1.35
C GLN A 55 -10.42 -1.39 -0.09
N LYS A 56 -9.51 -1.62 -1.04
CA LYS A 56 -9.75 -1.34 -2.47
C LYS A 56 -10.93 -2.14 -3.02
N GLU A 57 -11.02 -3.42 -2.66
CA GLU A 57 -12.15 -4.28 -3.03
C GLU A 57 -13.47 -3.79 -2.45
N THR A 58 -13.49 -3.40 -1.18
CA THR A 58 -14.69 -2.86 -0.53
C THR A 58 -15.17 -1.58 -1.24
N VAL A 59 -14.24 -0.64 -1.50
CA VAL A 59 -14.55 0.59 -2.26
C VAL A 59 -15.04 0.29 -3.67
N LEU A 60 -14.51 -0.75 -4.32
CA LEU A 60 -14.97 -1.17 -5.64
C LEU A 60 -16.39 -1.76 -5.56
N CYS A 61 -16.64 -2.66 -4.61
CA CYS A 61 -17.96 -3.24 -4.37
C CYS A 61 -19.00 -2.15 -4.09
N ASP A 62 -18.71 -1.21 -3.20
CA ASP A 62 -19.62 -0.10 -2.88
C ASP A 62 -19.96 0.74 -4.12
N LYS A 63 -18.97 1.02 -4.98
CA LYS A 63 -19.20 1.75 -6.24
C LYS A 63 -20.07 0.99 -7.22
N LEU A 64 -19.88 -0.33 -7.32
CA LEU A 64 -20.66 -1.18 -8.21
C LEU A 64 -22.10 -1.37 -7.70
N THR A 65 -22.29 -1.42 -6.38
CA THR A 65 -23.60 -1.63 -5.75
C THR A 65 -24.40 -0.34 -5.57
N ALA A 66 -23.75 0.83 -5.43
CA ALA A 66 -24.41 2.12 -5.28
C ALA A 66 -25.27 2.53 -6.50
N GLY A 67 -25.01 1.98 -7.69
CA GLY A 67 -25.84 2.17 -8.87
C GLY A 67 -27.03 1.20 -8.97
N SER A 68 -27.05 0.15 -8.16
CA SER A 68 -28.08 -0.90 -8.19
C SER A 68 -29.24 -0.53 -7.27
N LYS A 69 -29.98 0.53 -7.61
CA LYS A 69 -31.35 0.66 -7.12
C LYS A 69 -32.18 -0.38 -7.87
N ILE A 70 -32.32 -1.56 -7.26
CA ILE A 70 -33.27 -2.57 -7.72
C ILE A 70 -34.65 -1.97 -7.47
N THR A 71 -35.24 -1.33 -8.48
CA THR A 71 -36.66 -0.98 -8.46
C THR A 71 -37.43 -2.29 -8.57
N THR A 72 -37.91 -2.79 -7.44
CA THR A 72 -38.94 -3.83 -7.42
C THR A 72 -40.27 -3.13 -7.66
N GLU A 73 -40.80 -3.28 -8.88
CA GLU A 73 -42.23 -3.08 -9.18
C GLU A 73 -43.06 -4.25 -8.63
#